data_AF-A0A286RAS3-F1
#
_entry.id   AF-A0A286RAS3-F1
#
_cell.length_a   1.000
_cell.length_b   1.000
_cell.length_c   1.000
_cell.angle_alpha   90.00
_cell.angle_beta   90.00
_cell.angle_gamma   90.00
#
_symmetry.space_group_name_H-M   'P 1'
#
loop_
_entity.id
_entity.type
_entity.pdbx_description
1 polymer ?
#
loop_
_entity_poly.entity_id
_entity_poly.type
_entity_poly.pdbx_seq_one_letter_code
_entity_poly.pdbx_strand_id
1 'polypeptide(L)'
;MKDPDRAMLSSKIRDELLTLLDALVNETITPEEHRRLESLLLADGEARELFRQYVGLHCQLRQLAQSWAEEKLLRLTEAIETSANSSAPMPTPDSPRPGLIYGVILSLLVGFAAGVLWFRHLTADNPVVSPENCSRSASPASHIPPPPERLPHDRP
;
A
#
# COMPACT_ATOMS: atom_id res chain seq x y z
N MET A 1 44.22 -1.47 2.49
CA MET A 1 43.22 -0.58 3.13
C MET A 1 41.84 -1.16 2.89
N LYS A 2 41.12 -1.47 3.96
CA LYS A 2 39.76 -2.01 3.93
C LYS A 2 38.91 -0.89 4.53
N ASP A 3 38.24 -0.11 3.67
CA ASP A 3 37.40 1.01 4.10
C ASP A 3 36.32 0.51 5.06
N PRO A 4 36.36 0.90 6.35
CA PRO A 4 35.35 0.50 7.33
C PRO A 4 34.02 1.26 7.16
N ASP A 5 33.98 2.26 6.28
CA ASP A 5 32.77 3.04 5.95
C ASP A 5 31.92 2.40 4.84
N ARG A 6 32.31 1.22 4.37
CA ARG A 6 31.64 0.49 3.30
C ARG A 6 30.55 -0.41 3.92
N ALA A 7 29.30 0.06 3.88
CA ALA A 7 28.07 -0.69 4.17
C ALA A 7 27.66 -0.77 5.65
N MET A 8 27.25 0.36 6.20
CA MET A 8 26.16 0.35 7.18
C MET A 8 25.09 1.31 6.66
N LEU A 9 24.00 0.74 6.14
CA LEU A 9 22.77 1.48 5.86
C LEU A 9 22.47 2.45 7.00
N SER A 10 22.48 3.76 6.68
CA SER A 10 22.21 4.82 7.65
C SER A 10 20.93 4.50 8.39
N SER A 11 20.90 4.62 9.73
CA SER A 11 19.75 4.18 10.53
C SER A 11 18.46 4.85 10.04
N LYS A 12 18.53 6.12 9.65
CA LYS A 12 17.39 6.87 9.10
C LYS A 12 16.83 6.24 7.82
N ILE A 13 17.70 5.80 6.91
CA ILE A 13 17.29 5.18 5.65
C ILE A 13 16.70 3.79 5.93
N ARG A 14 17.26 3.08 6.91
CA ARG A 14 16.73 1.78 7.33
C ARG A 14 15.34 1.91 7.94
N ASP A 15 15.12 2.90 8.79
CA ASP A 15 13.83 3.17 9.41
C ASP A 15 12.79 3.60 8.36
N GLU A 16 13.20 4.45 7.41
CA GLU A 16 12.38 4.83 6.24
C GLU A 16 12.00 3.60 5.41
N LEU A 17 12.99 2.75 5.08
CA LEU A 17 12.78 1.51 4.32
C LEU A 17 11.81 0.56 5.03
N LEU A 18 11.96 0.37 6.34
CA LEU A 18 11.06 -0.47 7.14
C LEU A 18 9.63 0.09 7.18
N THR A 19 9.48 1.41 7.26
CA THR A 19 8.16 2.07 7.23
C THR A 19 7.48 1.88 5.86
N LEU A 20 8.23 2.07 4.77
CA LEU A 20 7.73 1.85 3.41
C LEU A 20 7.37 0.38 3.16
N LEU A 21 8.17 -0.54 3.68
CA LEU A 21 7.91 -1.98 3.62
C LEU A 21 6.66 -2.39 4.40
N ASP A 22 6.43 -1.80 5.57
CA ASP A 22 5.22 -2.03 6.35
C ASP A 22 3.97 -1.52 5.59
N ALA A 23 4.05 -0.32 5.02
CA ALA A 23 2.99 0.22 4.16
C ALA A 23 2.73 -0.67 2.94
N LEU A 24 3.78 -1.25 2.34
CA LEU A 24 3.66 -2.18 1.21
C LEU A 24 2.90 -3.45 1.61
N VAL A 25 3.26 -4.07 2.73
CA VAL A 25 2.63 -5.33 3.18
C VAL A 25 1.18 -5.11 3.63
N ASN A 26 0.88 -3.95 4.22
CA ASN A 26 -0.47 -3.58 4.62
C ASN A 26 -1.34 -3.04 3.46
N GLU A 27 -0.82 -3.04 2.23
CA GLU A 27 -1.49 -2.50 1.04
C GLU A 27 -1.91 -1.01 1.17
N THR A 28 -1.23 -0.26 2.05
CA THR A 28 -1.47 1.17 2.29
C THR A 28 -0.46 2.07 1.59
N ILE A 29 0.45 1.50 0.80
CA ILE A 29 1.51 2.26 0.11
C ILE A 29 0.94 3.13 -1.01
N THR A 30 1.35 4.39 -1.05
CA THR A 30 1.04 5.33 -2.13
C THR A 30 1.97 5.12 -3.33
N PRO A 31 1.59 5.54 -4.56
CA PRO A 31 2.47 5.40 -5.73
C PRO A 31 3.77 6.21 -5.59
N GLU A 32 3.76 7.33 -4.89
CA GLU A 32 4.95 8.14 -4.58
C GLU A 32 5.90 7.39 -3.65
N GLU A 33 5.38 6.78 -2.59
CA GLU A 33 6.14 5.95 -1.65
C GLU A 33 6.70 4.69 -2.34
N HIS A 34 5.95 4.11 -3.28
CA HIS A 34 6.43 2.98 -4.07
C HIS A 34 7.66 3.36 -4.91
N ARG A 35 7.60 4.51 -5.61
CA ARG A 35 8.77 5.03 -6.35
C ARG A 35 9.94 5.33 -5.43
N ARG A 36 9.67 5.84 -4.21
CA ARG A 36 10.70 6.09 -3.21
C ARG A 36 11.36 4.79 -2.76
N LEU A 37 10.57 3.75 -2.48
CA LEU A 37 11.05 2.42 -2.14
C LEU A 37 11.92 1.83 -3.25
N GLU A 38 11.46 1.88 -4.51
CA GLU A 38 12.25 1.45 -5.67
C GLU A 38 13.59 2.18 -5.76
N SER A 39 13.59 3.50 -5.56
CA SER A 39 14.82 4.30 -5.59
C SER A 39 15.83 3.87 -4.53
N LEU A 40 15.36 3.51 -3.32
CA LEU A 40 16.20 3.02 -2.23
C LEU A 40 16.77 1.63 -2.55
N LEU A 41 15.96 0.74 -3.11
CA LEU A 41 16.38 -0.62 -3.49
C LEU A 41 17.38 -0.61 -4.65
N LEU A 42 17.27 0.33 -5.58
CA LEU A 42 18.23 0.48 -6.68
C LEU A 42 19.55 1.09 -6.20
N ALA A 43 19.51 2.00 -5.24
CA ALA A 43 20.68 2.70 -4.72
C ALA A 43 21.56 1.82 -3.81
N ASP A 44 20.96 0.90 -3.04
CA ASP A 44 21.68 0.15 -2.01
C ASP A 44 21.48 -1.37 -2.12
N GLY A 45 22.59 -2.13 -2.02
CA GLY A 45 22.58 -3.59 -1.98
C GLY A 45 22.05 -4.16 -0.66
N GLU A 46 22.34 -3.50 0.47
CA GLU A 46 21.85 -3.92 1.78
C GLU A 46 20.34 -3.73 1.92
N ALA A 47 19.80 -2.65 1.32
CA ALA A 47 18.36 -2.40 1.28
C ALA A 47 17.61 -3.56 0.60
N ARG A 48 18.16 -4.11 -0.49
CA ARG A 48 17.59 -5.26 -1.19
C ARG A 48 17.62 -6.52 -0.37
N GLU A 49 18.67 -6.73 0.41
CA GLU A 49 18.75 -7.89 1.29
C GLU A 49 17.73 -7.79 2.43
N LEU A 50 17.63 -6.62 3.06
CA LEU A 50 16.63 -6.35 4.10
C LEU A 50 15.20 -6.49 3.56
N PHE A 51 14.93 -6.01 2.35
CA PHE A 51 13.65 -6.22 1.66
C PHE A 51 13.31 -7.70 1.52
N ARG A 52 14.24 -8.54 1.04
CA ARG A 52 13.99 -9.99 0.88
C ARG A 52 13.71 -10.66 2.21
N GLN A 53 14.49 -10.33 3.24
CA GLN A 53 14.31 -10.89 4.59
C GLN A 53 12.94 -10.50 5.16
N TYR A 54 12.56 -9.22 5.03
CA TYR A 54 11.30 -8.71 5.53
C TYR A 54 10.10 -9.35 4.84
N VAL A 55 10.10 -9.39 3.50
CA VAL A 55 9.03 -10.04 2.71
C VAL A 55 8.96 -11.53 3.02
N GLY A 56 10.11 -12.20 3.12
CA GLY A 56 10.20 -13.61 3.47
C GLY A 56 9.57 -13.92 4.83
N LEU A 57 9.85 -13.10 5.84
CA LEU A 57 9.25 -13.22 7.18
C LEU A 57 7.73 -13.07 7.12
N HIS A 58 7.22 -12.07 6.41
CA HIS A 58 5.78 -11.85 6.26
C HIS A 58 5.08 -13.00 5.52
N CYS A 59 5.71 -13.58 4.50
CA CYS A 59 5.19 -14.77 3.85
C CYS A 59 5.10 -15.96 4.82
N GLN A 60 6.12 -16.19 5.64
CA GLN A 60 6.13 -17.28 6.63
C GLN A 60 5.06 -17.07 7.71
N LEU A 61 4.91 -15.85 8.23
CA LEU A 61 3.86 -15.49 9.18
C LEU A 61 2.47 -15.74 8.60
N ARG A 62 2.25 -15.36 7.33
CA ARG A 62 0.97 -15.58 6.65
C ARG A 62 0.65 -17.06 6.48
N GLN A 63 1.64 -17.86 6.08
CA GLN A 63 1.49 -19.31 5.93
C GLN A 63 1.17 -19.98 7.27
N LEU A 64 1.84 -19.58 8.34
CA LEU A 64 1.61 -20.12 9.68
C LEU A 64 0.21 -19.73 10.21
N ALA A 65 -0.23 -18.50 9.95
CA ALA A 65 -1.59 -18.08 10.29
C ALA A 65 -2.66 -18.89 9.52
N GLN A 66 -2.40 -19.18 8.24
CA GLN A 66 -3.30 -19.99 7.41
C GLN A 66 -3.39 -21.45 7.89
N SER A 67 -2.25 -22.08 8.17
CA SER A 67 -2.24 -23.47 8.63
C SER A 67 -2.95 -23.64 9.98
N TRP A 68 -2.81 -22.66 10.88
CA TRP A 68 -3.56 -22.63 12.14
C TRP A 68 -5.07 -22.45 11.95
N ALA A 69 -5.48 -21.64 10.97
CA ALA A 69 -6.89 -21.47 10.64
C ALA A 69 -7.50 -22.77 10.08
N GLU A 70 -6.78 -23.46 9.21
CA GLU A 70 -7.20 -24.75 8.63
C GLU A 70 -7.32 -25.84 9.69
N GLU A 71 -6.34 -25.98 10.59
CA GLU A 71 -6.40 -26.95 11.69
C GLU A 71 -7.61 -26.70 12.58
N LYS A 72 -7.90 -25.43 12.89
CA LYS A 72 -9.06 -25.07 13.69
C LYS A 72 -10.37 -25.42 12.99
N LEU A 73 -10.46 -25.20 11.68
CA LEU A 73 -11.64 -25.58 10.89
C LEU A 73 -11.83 -27.11 10.88
N LEU A 74 -10.75 -27.89 10.70
CA LEU A 74 -10.82 -29.35 10.75
C LEU A 74 -11.31 -29.87 12.10
N ARG A 75 -10.79 -29.32 13.21
CA ARG A 75 -11.25 -29.69 14.57
C ARG A 75 -12.73 -29.34 14.80
N LEU A 76 -13.22 -28.24 14.25
CA LEU A 76 -14.63 -27.88 14.35
C LEU A 76 -15.51 -28.85 13.54
N THR A 77 -15.10 -29.22 12.34
CA THR A 77 -15.80 -30.22 11.53
C THR A 77 -15.85 -31.58 12.24
N GLU A 78 -14.72 -32.04 12.78
CA GLU A 78 -14.65 -33.30 13.54
C GLU A 78 -15.56 -33.26 14.78
N ALA A 79 -15.60 -32.14 15.51
CA ALA A 79 -16.49 -31.98 16.65
C ALA A 79 -17.98 -32.03 16.25
N ILE A 80 -18.35 -31.47 15.10
CA ILE A 80 -19.72 -31.52 14.56
C ILE A 80 -20.09 -32.95 14.17
N GLU A 81 -19.21 -33.66 13.45
CA GLU A 81 -19.45 -35.05 13.03
C GLU A 81 -19.54 -36.00 14.23
N THR A 82 -18.69 -35.81 15.24
CA THR A 82 -18.72 -36.58 16.49
C THR A 82 -20.00 -36.30 17.28
N SER A 83 -20.45 -35.04 17.30
CA SER A 83 -21.73 -34.67 17.90
C SER A 83 -22.96 -35.22 17.14
N ALA A 84 -22.86 -35.38 15.81
CA ALA A 84 -23.95 -35.91 14.98
C ALA A 84 -24.07 -37.44 15.08
N ASN A 85 -22.96 -38.15 15.26
CA ASN A 85 -22.95 -39.61 15.40
C ASN A 85 -23.22 -40.08 16.84
N SER A 86 -23.12 -39.20 17.84
CA SER A 86 -23.54 -39.48 19.23
C SER A 86 -25.05 -39.33 19.41
N SER A 87 -25.83 -40.10 18.64
CA SER A 87 -27.29 -40.20 18.79
C SER A 87 -27.65 -41.22 19.88
N ALA A 88 -27.63 -40.77 21.13
CA ALA A 88 -28.62 -41.27 22.09
C ALA A 88 -29.99 -40.67 21.69
N PRO A 89 -31.09 -41.45 21.69
CA PRO A 89 -32.38 -40.94 21.26
C PRO A 89 -32.89 -39.91 22.27
N MET A 90 -32.94 -38.64 21.88
CA MET A 90 -33.62 -37.59 22.64
C MET A 90 -34.43 -36.65 21.72
N PRO A 91 -35.52 -36.08 22.26
CA PRO A 91 -36.65 -35.55 21.50
C PRO A 91 -36.28 -34.29 20.71
N THR A 92 -36.87 -34.21 19.52
CA THR A 92 -36.75 -33.13 18.52
C THR A 92 -37.00 -31.74 19.12
N PRO A 93 -36.03 -30.81 19.05
CA PRO A 93 -36.27 -29.39 19.25
C PRO A 93 -36.66 -28.72 17.93
N ASP A 94 -37.64 -27.82 18.03
CA ASP A 94 -38.25 -27.08 16.94
C ASP A 94 -37.24 -26.31 16.08
N SER A 95 -37.34 -26.48 14.76
CA SER A 95 -36.52 -25.80 13.75
C SER A 95 -36.57 -24.27 13.89
N PRO A 96 -35.42 -23.56 13.87
CA PRO A 96 -35.40 -22.11 13.91
C PRO A 96 -36.04 -21.53 12.65
N ARG A 97 -36.96 -20.59 12.85
CA ARG A 97 -37.76 -19.96 11.79
C ARG A 97 -36.85 -19.35 10.71
N PRO A 98 -37.05 -19.68 9.42
CA PRO A 98 -36.17 -19.26 8.32
C PRO A 98 -36.00 -17.74 8.17
N GLY A 99 -36.90 -16.93 8.75
CA GLY A 99 -36.82 -15.46 8.67
C GLY A 99 -35.58 -14.83 9.32
N LEU A 100 -34.95 -15.48 10.31
CA LEU A 100 -33.79 -14.89 11.01
C LEU A 100 -32.50 -15.01 10.18
N ILE A 101 -32.36 -16.07 9.39
CA ILE A 101 -31.18 -16.31 8.55
C ILE A 101 -31.13 -15.28 7.41
N TYR A 102 -32.26 -15.00 6.76
CA TYR A 102 -32.32 -13.97 5.70
C TYR A 102 -32.05 -12.55 6.23
N GLY A 103 -32.45 -12.25 7.47
CA GLY A 103 -32.16 -10.96 8.10
C GLY A 103 -30.67 -10.71 8.29
N VAL A 104 -29.92 -11.72 8.73
CA VAL A 104 -28.46 -11.61 8.95
C VAL A 104 -27.72 -11.45 7.62
N ILE A 105 -28.08 -12.22 6.60
CA ILE A 105 -27.45 -12.14 5.27
C ILE A 105 -27.71 -10.76 4.64
N LEU A 106 -28.95 -10.25 4.74
CA LEU A 106 -29.29 -8.92 4.20
C LEU A 106 -28.55 -7.80 4.95
N SER A 107 -28.43 -7.91 6.28
CA SER A 107 -27.65 -6.97 7.10
C SER A 107 -26.17 -6.92 6.70
N LEU A 108 -25.56 -8.08 6.45
CA LEU A 108 -24.17 -8.17 6.00
C LEU A 108 -23.97 -7.52 4.63
N LEU A 109 -24.87 -7.79 3.68
CA LEU A 109 -24.80 -7.21 2.33
C LEU A 109 -24.97 -5.68 2.34
N VAL A 110 -25.94 -5.16 3.10
CA VAL A 110 -26.19 -3.72 3.20
C VAL A 110 -25.04 -3.02 3.93
N GLY A 111 -24.56 -3.60 5.04
CA GLY A 111 -23.42 -3.07 5.78
C GLY A 111 -22.13 -3.03 4.95
N PHE A 112 -21.87 -4.08 4.16
CA PHE A 112 -20.72 -4.13 3.27
C PHE A 112 -20.80 -3.09 2.16
N ALA A 113 -21.96 -2.94 1.50
CA ALA A 113 -22.16 -1.94 0.45
C ALA A 113 -22.01 -0.51 0.99
N ALA A 114 -22.58 -0.22 2.17
CA ALA A 114 -22.45 1.08 2.83
C ALA A 114 -21.00 1.37 3.24
N GLY A 115 -20.27 0.37 3.74
CA GLY A 115 -18.84 0.50 4.07
C GLY A 115 -17.97 0.82 2.85
N VAL A 116 -18.18 0.12 1.73
CA VAL A 116 -17.45 0.38 0.48
C VAL A 116 -17.75 1.77 -0.09
N LEU A 117 -19.01 2.21 -0.04
CA LEU A 117 -19.41 3.56 -0.48
C LEU A 117 -18.81 4.66 0.40
N TRP A 118 -18.82 4.49 1.72
CA TRP A 118 -18.20 5.42 2.67
C TRP A 118 -16.68 5.50 2.47
N PHE A 119 -16.03 4.36 2.28
CA PHE A 119 -14.59 4.28 2.03
C PHE A 119 -14.17 5.00 0.74
N ARG A 120 -14.94 4.83 -0.35
CA ARG A 120 -14.70 5.56 -1.60
C ARG A 120 -14.97 7.05 -1.47
N HIS A 121 -15.91 7.46 -0.62
CA HIS A 121 -16.18 8.89 -0.41
C HIS A 121 -15.00 9.59 0.28
N LEU A 122 -14.37 8.93 1.27
CA LEU A 122 -13.19 9.46 1.96
C LEU A 122 -11.96 9.63 1.06
N THR A 123 -11.89 8.93 -0.08
CA THR A 123 -10.76 9.06 -1.02
C THR A 123 -10.93 10.19 -2.03
N ALA A 124 -12.13 10.76 -2.17
CA ALA A 124 -12.43 11.75 -3.22
C ALA A 124 -12.05 13.19 -2.87
N ASP A 125 -11.76 13.48 -1.60
CA ASP A 125 -11.46 14.84 -1.10
C ASP A 125 -9.95 15.17 -1.07
N ASN A 126 -9.14 14.63 -2.00
CA ASN A 126 -7.83 15.20 -2.29
C ASN A 126 -7.95 16.15 -3.49
N PRO A 127 -8.23 17.45 -3.29
CA PRO A 127 -8.08 18.41 -4.35
C PRO A 127 -6.61 18.43 -4.75
N VAL A 128 -6.35 17.99 -5.97
CA VAL A 128 -5.08 18.21 -6.68
C VAL A 128 -4.76 19.70 -6.54
N VAL A 129 -3.80 20.02 -5.69
CA VAL A 129 -3.17 21.34 -5.64
C VAL A 129 -2.41 21.47 -6.95
N SER A 130 -3.06 22.08 -7.93
CA SER A 130 -2.49 22.43 -9.22
C SER A 130 -1.28 23.35 -8.97
N PRO A 131 -0.06 22.98 -9.40
CA PRO A 131 1.12 23.83 -9.26
C PRO A 131 1.12 24.90 -10.36
N GLU A 132 0.17 25.82 -10.35
CA GLU A 132 0.22 27.05 -11.15
C GLU A 132 0.71 28.23 -10.28
N ASN A 133 1.95 28.15 -9.80
CA ASN A 133 2.67 29.37 -9.44
C ASN A 133 4.20 29.17 -9.44
N CYS A 134 4.77 29.01 -10.63
CA CYS A 134 6.19 29.27 -10.86
C CYS A 134 6.44 29.80 -12.28
N SER A 135 5.67 30.82 -12.69
CA SER A 135 6.07 31.72 -13.78
C SER A 135 6.38 33.09 -13.19
N ARG A 136 7.50 33.12 -12.49
CA ARG A 136 8.28 34.32 -12.23
C ARG A 136 8.90 34.76 -13.55
N SER A 137 8.33 35.76 -14.21
CA SER A 137 9.07 36.59 -15.16
C SER A 137 8.80 38.05 -14.86
N ALA A 138 9.44 38.51 -13.78
CA ALA A 138 9.61 39.92 -13.52
C ALA A 138 10.48 40.51 -14.65
N SER A 139 9.87 41.39 -15.42
CA SER A 139 10.54 42.34 -16.29
C SER A 139 11.37 43.31 -15.44
N PRO A 140 12.59 43.65 -15.87
CA PRO A 140 12.97 45.05 -15.84
C PRO A 140 13.40 45.51 -17.22
N ALA A 141 12.83 46.63 -17.64
CA ALA A 141 13.20 47.40 -18.81
C ALA A 141 14.72 47.63 -18.86
N SER A 142 15.36 47.16 -19.93
CA SER A 142 16.63 47.72 -20.39
C SER A 142 16.43 48.20 -21.82
N HIS A 143 16.34 49.52 -21.92
CA HIS A 143 16.21 50.29 -23.13
C HIS A 143 17.58 50.30 -23.82
N ILE A 144 17.78 49.46 -24.84
CA ILE A 144 18.95 49.53 -25.73
C ILE A 144 18.47 50.01 -27.10
N PRO A 145 18.82 51.24 -27.54
CA PRO A 145 18.50 51.71 -28.88
C PRO A 145 19.33 50.96 -29.94
N PRO A 146 18.80 50.74 -31.15
CA PRO A 146 19.55 50.09 -32.23
C PRO A 146 20.59 51.06 -32.82
N PRO A 147 21.86 50.65 -33.02
CA PRO A 147 22.79 51.40 -33.85
C PRO A 147 22.72 50.95 -35.33
N PRO A 148 23.13 51.83 -36.25
CA PRO A 148 22.61 51.90 -37.61
C PRO A 148 23.29 50.94 -38.60
N GLU A 149 22.53 50.61 -39.65
CA GLU A 149 23.04 50.16 -40.95
C GLU A 149 24.31 50.91 -41.33
N ARG A 150 25.40 50.16 -41.59
CA ARG A 150 26.48 50.65 -42.44
C ARG A 150 26.77 49.65 -43.55
N LEU A 151 26.71 50.25 -44.74
CA LEU A 151 26.88 49.76 -46.09
C LEU A 151 28.15 48.92 -46.34
N PRO A 152 28.17 48.16 -47.44
CA PRO A 152 29.29 47.33 -47.86
C PRO A 152 30.44 48.20 -48.36
N HIS A 153 31.67 47.85 -47.98
CA HIS A 153 32.85 48.36 -48.67
C HIS A 153 33.61 47.20 -49.31
N ASP A 154 33.55 47.24 -50.64
CA ASP A 154 34.47 46.64 -51.60
C ASP A 154 35.93 46.67 -51.15
N ARG A 155 36.60 45.52 -51.36
CA ARG A 155 37.86 45.28 -52.10
C ARG A 155 39.08 46.20 -51.88
N PRO A 156 40.30 45.65 -52.01
CA PRO A 156 40.86 45.18 -53.29
C PRO A 156 41.03 43.67 -53.42
#